data_AF-A0A6G6WT52-F1
#
_entry.id   AF-A0A6G6WT52-F1
#
_cell.length_a   1.000
_cell.length_b   1.000
_cell.length_c   1.000
_cell.angle_alpha   90.00
_cell.angle_beta   90.00
_cell.angle_gamma   90.00
#
_symmetry.space_group_name_H-M   'P 1'
#
loop_
_entity.id
_entity.type
_entity.pdbx_description
1 polymer ?
#
loop_
_entity_poly.entity_id
_entity_poly.type
_entity_poly.pdbx_seq_one_letter_code
_entity_poly.pdbx_strand_id
1 'polypeptide(L)'
;MLDALILVCTILVTPNLGDCNETNARVVMRAPEEFANPVTCALHGQALVAETAIGRTLGESDRVKIICRPHRSSLIPARSGELHG
;
A
#
# COMPACT_ATOMS: atom_id res chain seq x y z
N MET A 1 8.76 7.13 9.96
CA MET A 1 8.54 7.12 8.51
C MET A 1 7.25 6.37 8.19
N LEU A 2 6.63 6.65 7.04
CA LEU A 2 5.35 6.09 6.61
C LEU A 2 5.53 5.26 5.34
N ASP A 3 4.85 4.13 5.27
CA ASP A 3 4.63 3.40 4.01
C ASP A 3 3.32 3.84 3.37
N ALA A 4 3.31 3.91 2.04
CA ALA A 4 2.08 3.97 1.27
C ALA A 4 1.66 2.56 0.86
N LEU A 5 0.52 2.12 1.37
CA LEU A 5 -0.20 0.94 0.90
C LEU A 5 -1.33 1.41 -0.01
N ILE A 6 -1.34 0.97 -1.26
CA ILE A 6 -2.32 1.35 -2.26
C ILE A 6 -3.22 0.15 -2.53
N LEU A 7 -4.52 0.37 -2.40
CA LEU A 7 -5.56 -0.62 -2.64
C LEU A 7 -6.43 -0.17 -3.81
N VAL A 8 -6.62 -1.06 -4.78
CA VAL A 8 -7.66 -0.91 -5.80
C VAL A 8 -8.84 -1.77 -5.39
N CYS A 9 -9.95 -1.10 -5.12
CA CYS A 9 -11.17 -1.69 -4.58
C CYS A 9 -12.27 -1.60 -5.63
N THR A 10 -13.10 -2.63 -5.76
CA THR A 10 -14.28 -2.56 -6.62
C THR A 10 -15.53 -2.35 -5.78
N ILE A 11 -16.39 -1.41 -6.19
CA ILE A 11 -17.67 -1.15 -5.51
C ILE A 11 -18.64 -2.33 -5.60
N LEU A 12 -18.40 -3.28 -6.50
CA LEU A 12 -19.20 -4.49 -6.65
C LEU A 12 -19.01 -5.46 -5.48
N VAL A 13 -17.79 -5.50 -4.91
CA VAL A 13 -17.44 -6.35 -3.76
C VAL A 13 -17.48 -5.55 -2.46
N THR A 14 -17.05 -4.29 -2.52
CA THR A 14 -16.94 -3.43 -1.34
C THR A 14 -17.55 -2.05 -1.67
N PRO A 15 -18.88 -1.90 -1.55
CA PRO A 15 -19.59 -0.67 -1.92
C PRO A 15 -19.09 0.56 -1.15
N ASN A 16 -18.71 0.35 0.12
CA ASN A 16 -18.11 1.37 0.96
C ASN A 16 -16.58 1.24 0.94
N LEU A 17 -15.90 2.22 0.34
CA LEU A 17 -14.43 2.26 0.25
C LEU A 17 -13.74 2.17 1.62
N GLY A 18 -14.40 2.61 2.69
CA GLY A 18 -13.91 2.49 4.07
C GLY A 18 -13.59 1.05 4.47
N ASP A 19 -14.39 0.10 4.00
CA ASP A 19 -14.30 -1.33 4.37
C ASP A 19 -13.28 -2.12 3.53
N CYS A 20 -12.77 -1.50 2.46
CA CYS A 20 -11.75 -2.11 1.62
C CYS A 20 -10.38 -2.13 2.33
N ASN A 21 -9.73 -3.28 2.32
CA ASN A 21 -8.47 -3.56 2.99
C ASN A 21 -7.63 -4.58 2.16
N GLU A 22 -6.47 -4.99 2.66
CA GLU A 22 -5.53 -5.87 1.94
C GLU A 22 -6.13 -7.23 1.54
N THR A 23 -7.18 -7.72 2.21
CA THR A 23 -7.73 -9.06 1.97
C THR A 23 -8.87 -9.09 0.95
N ASN A 24 -9.53 -7.95 0.70
CA ASN A 24 -10.66 -7.83 -0.22
C ASN A 24 -10.42 -6.86 -1.38
N ALA A 25 -9.26 -6.21 -1.44
CA ALA A 25 -8.85 -5.40 -2.57
C ALA A 25 -8.56 -6.28 -3.81
N ARG A 26 -8.95 -5.79 -4.99
CA ARG A 26 -8.63 -6.40 -6.29
C ARG A 26 -7.13 -6.37 -6.55
N VAL A 27 -6.47 -5.27 -6.17
CA VAL A 27 -5.02 -5.10 -6.30
C VAL A 27 -4.48 -4.47 -5.03
N VAL A 28 -3.34 -4.97 -4.56
CA VAL A 28 -2.58 -4.44 -3.42
C VAL A 28 -1.18 -4.08 -3.90
N MET A 29 -0.78 -2.83 -3.68
CA MET A 29 0.57 -2.34 -3.97
C MET A 29 1.18 -1.65 -2.77
N ARG A 30 2.51 -1.63 -2.72
CA ARG A 30 3.28 -0.87 -1.75
C ARG A 30 4.22 0.05 -2.50
N ALA A 31 4.27 1.32 -2.09
CA ALA A 31 5.32 2.20 -2.57
C ALA A 31 6.68 1.70 -2.07
N PRO A 32 7.73 1.77 -2.90
CA PRO A 32 9.08 1.39 -2.49
C PRO A 32 9.73 2.43 -1.56
N GLU A 33 9.20 3.65 -1.55
CA GLU A 33 9.71 4.79 -0.79
C GLU A 33 9.03 4.93 0.57
N GLU A 34 9.79 5.41 1.54
CA GLU A 34 9.29 5.84 2.84
C GLU A 34 9.02 7.35 2.85
N PHE A 35 7.90 7.76 3.45
CA PHE A 35 7.48 9.16 3.47
C PHE A 35 7.57 9.76 4.87
N ALA A 36 8.05 11.00 4.95
CA ALA A 36 8.13 11.73 6.22
C ALA A 36 6.77 12.29 6.68
N ASN A 37 5.82 12.49 5.76
CA ASN A 37 4.55 13.15 6.04
C ASN A 37 3.36 12.48 5.31
N PRO A 38 2.15 12.46 5.92
CA PRO A 38 0.96 11.85 5.31
C PRO A 38 0.55 12.46 3.98
N VAL A 39 0.72 13.78 3.78
CA VAL A 39 0.35 14.46 2.54
C VAL A 39 1.22 13.98 1.38
N THR A 40 2.54 13.87 1.58
CA THR A 40 3.46 13.35 0.56
C THR A 40 3.19 11.87 0.30
N CYS A 41 2.90 11.07 1.33
CA CYS A 41 2.52 9.67 1.15
C CYS A 41 1.26 9.51 0.27
N ALA A 42 0.22 10.30 0.54
CA ALA A 42 -1.01 10.25 -0.24
C ALA A 42 -0.79 10.71 -1.69
N LEU A 43 -0.03 11.79 -1.90
CA LEU A 43 0.26 12.31 -3.23
C LEU A 43 1.08 11.32 -4.06
N HIS A 44 2.17 10.79 -3.52
CA HIS A 44 3.02 9.82 -4.22
C HIS A 44 2.30 8.49 -4.45
N GLY A 45 1.45 8.06 -3.51
CA GLY A 45 0.61 6.88 -3.72
C GLY A 45 -0.34 7.03 -4.90
N GLN A 46 -0.91 8.24 -5.14
CA GLN A 46 -1.73 8.50 -6.33
C GLN A 46 -0.88 8.52 -7.60
N ALA A 47 0.27 9.19 -7.56
CA ALA A 47 1.19 9.26 -8.70
C ALA A 47 1.63 7.86 -9.14
N LEU A 48 1.96 6.98 -8.20
CA LEU A 48 2.33 5.59 -8.49
C LEU A 48 1.22 4.83 -9.24
N VAL A 49 -0.05 5.04 -8.88
CA VAL A 49 -1.17 4.43 -9.63
C VAL A 49 -1.22 4.94 -11.06
N ALA A 50 -1.07 6.26 -11.25
CA ALA A 50 -1.13 6.89 -12.56
C ALA A 50 0.04 6.48 -13.47
N GLU A 51 1.22 6.27 -12.90
CA GLU A 51 2.45 5.90 -13.61
C GLU A 51 2.51 4.40 -13.96
N THR A 52 1.75 3.57 -13.25
CA THR A 52 1.72 2.12 -13.48
C THR A 52 0.63 1.69 -14.47
N ALA A 53 0.76 0.48 -15.01
CA ALA A 53 -0.26 -0.12 -15.88
C ALA A 53 -1.63 -0.22 -15.19
N ILE A 54 -1.67 -0.23 -13.86
CA ILE A 54 -2.90 -0.33 -13.07
C ILE A 54 -3.81 0.86 -13.33
N GLY A 55 -3.29 2.09 -13.38
CA GLY A 55 -4.07 3.28 -13.70
C GLY A 55 -4.79 3.21 -15.03
N ARG A 56 -4.25 2.48 -16.01
CA ARG A 56 -4.87 2.27 -17.34
C ARG A 56 -5.93 1.16 -17.35
N THR A 57 -5.98 0.33 -16.31
CA THR A 57 -6.87 -0.84 -16.19
C THR A 57 -7.92 -0.70 -15.08
N LEU A 58 -8.04 0.50 -14.50
CA LEU A 58 -9.10 0.84 -13.58
C LEU A 58 -10.43 0.84 -14.34
N GLY A 59 -11.37 0.01 -13.90
CA GLY A 59 -12.74 0.02 -14.40
C GLY A 59 -13.58 1.12 -13.76
N GLU A 60 -14.78 1.35 -14.29
CA GLU A 60 -15.72 2.35 -13.75
C GLU A 60 -16.12 2.09 -12.29
N SER A 61 -16.13 0.82 -11.91
CA SER A 61 -16.41 0.35 -10.55
C SER A 61 -15.20 0.39 -9.61
N ASP A 62 -13.99 0.67 -10.13
CA ASP A 62 -12.78 0.67 -9.31
C ASP A 62 -12.59 2.00 -8.59
N ARG A 63 -12.10 1.92 -7.35
CA ARG A 63 -11.78 3.03 -6.46
C ARG A 63 -10.42 2.80 -5.84
N VAL A 64 -9.62 3.86 -5.79
CA VAL A 64 -8.28 3.81 -5.21
C VAL A 64 -8.35 4.28 -3.76
N LYS A 65 -7.80 3.49 -2.85
CA LYS A 65 -7.62 3.85 -1.44
C LYS A 65 -6.14 3.82 -1.11
N ILE A 66 -5.63 4.93 -0.60
CA ILE A 66 -4.25 5.03 -0.14
C ILE A 66 -4.26 5.04 1.38
N ILE A 67 -3.50 4.13 1.96
CA ILE A 67 -3.32 4.00 3.40
C ILE A 67 -1.87 4.35 3.71
N CYS A 68 -1.70 5.49 4.38
CA CYS A 68 -0.42 5.92 4.93
C CYS A 68 -0.30 5.38 6.35
N ARG A 69 0.55 4.37 6.54
CA ARG A 69 0.75 3.74 7.85
C ARG A 69 2.20 3.88 8.30
N PRO A 70 2.47 3.94 9.62
CA PRO A 70 3.84 3.88 10.12
C PRO A 70 4.58 2.68 9.53
N HIS A 71 5.77 2.92 8.97
CA HIS A 71 6.66 1.84 8.55
C HIS A 71 7.00 1.02 9.79
N ARG A 72 6.45 -0.20 9.88
CA ARG A 72 6.98 -1.18 10.81
C ARG A 72 8.20 -1.76 10.11
N SER A 73 9.36 -1.17 10.39
CA SER A 73 10.62 -1.87 10.16
C SER A 73 10.49 -3.20 10.89
N SER A 74 10.32 -4.29 10.14
CA SER A 74 10.49 -5.61 10.68
C SER A 74 11.96 -5.67 11.05
N LEU A 75 12.28 -5.28 12.30
CA LEU A 75 13.48 -5.74 12.97
C LEU A 75 13.30 -7.25 13.04
N ILE A 76 13.65 -7.97 11.97
CA ILE A 76 14.08 -9.34 12.09
C ILE A 76 15.29 -9.21 13.01
N PRO A 77 15.24 -9.66 14.28
CA PRO A 77 16.47 -9.72 15.04
C PRO A 77 17.36 -10.67 14.25
N ALA A 78 18.49 -10.17 13.76
CA ALA A 78 19.52 -10.99 13.18
C ALA A 78 19.79 -12.10 14.21
N ARG A 79 19.40 -13.33 13.88
CA ARG A 79 19.75 -14.50 14.69
C ARG A 79 21.27 -14.55 14.68
N SER A 80 21.87 -14.07 15.75
CA SER A 80 23.29 -14.25 16.03
C SER A 80 23.51 -15.74 16.10
N GLY A 81 24.06 -16.31 15.02
CA GLY A 81 24.53 -17.68 15.01
C GLY A 81 25.65 -17.78 16.03
N GLU A 82 25.40 -18.55 17.08
CA GLU A 82 26.35 -18.85 18.13
C GLU A 82 27.51 -19.67 17.54
N LEU A 83 28.69 -19.05 17.49
CA LEU A 83 29.95 -19.71 17.17
C LEU A 83 30.30 -20.66 18.32
N HIS A 84 29.98 -21.95 18.16
CA HIS A 84 30.52 -23.00 19.00
C HIS A 84 31.94 -23.32 18.51
N GLY A 85 32.92 -22.98 19.32
CA GLY A 85 34.29 -23.50 19.28
C GLY A 85 34.56 -24.31 20.55
#